data_AF-A0A2W4X161-F1
#
_entry.id   AF-A0A2W4X161-F1
#
_cell.length_a   1.000
_cell.length_b   1.000
_cell.length_c   1.000
_cell.angle_alpha   90.00
_cell.angle_beta   90.00
_cell.angle_gamma   90.00
#
_symmetry.space_group_name_H-M   'P 1'
#
loop_
_entity.id
_entity.type
_entity.pdbx_description
1 polymer ?
#
loop_
_entity_poly.entity_id
_entity_poly.type
_entity_poly.pdbx_seq_one_letter_code
_entity_poly.pdbx_strand_id
1 'polypeptide(L)'
;MAGRRLLLDFRRGCIEIEPSRNAPRLRGVGWTTIRGEMRFGHLIVVRARTEALNVNVLIDTGSDTSLANTALLRAVNVRRGRPPTFAERAISATGTGALTDAVVLRHIRIADLAVENVVAYVGDYHIFALWRMLDEPTLLLGMDVISQADALAIDYGRGSVHFRVIGRR
;
A
#
# COMPACT_ATOMS: atom_id res chain seq x y z
N MET A 1 -12.28 -15.15 2.69
CA MET A 1 -11.39 -14.96 1.52
C MET A 1 -10.43 -16.13 1.24
N ALA A 2 -10.18 -17.04 2.20
CA ALA A 2 -9.27 -18.18 1.96
C ALA A 2 -9.57 -18.95 0.67
N GLY A 3 -8.53 -19.25 -0.12
CA GLY A 3 -8.64 -19.98 -1.39
C GLY A 3 -9.36 -19.22 -2.52
N ARG A 4 -9.65 -17.92 -2.36
CA ARG A 4 -10.25 -17.06 -3.39
C ARG A 4 -9.22 -16.09 -3.97
N ARG A 5 -9.54 -15.56 -5.16
CA ARG A 5 -8.93 -14.36 -5.71
C ARG A 5 -9.97 -13.25 -5.71
N LEU A 6 -9.59 -12.09 -5.19
CA LEU A 6 -10.30 -10.82 -5.37
C LEU A 6 -9.64 -10.09 -6.53
N LEU A 7 -10.42 -9.62 -7.50
CA LEU A 7 -10.00 -8.72 -8.57
C LEU A 7 -10.84 -7.44 -8.48
N LEU A 8 -10.16 -6.31 -8.35
CA LEU A 8 -10.72 -4.97 -8.46
C LEU A 8 -10.27 -4.40 -9.81
N ASP A 9 -11.20 -4.21 -10.74
CA ASP A 9 -10.94 -3.51 -12.01
C ASP A 9 -11.40 -2.05 -11.86
N PHE A 10 -10.44 -1.15 -11.62
CA PHE A 10 -10.72 0.27 -11.37
C PHE A 10 -11.16 1.01 -12.63
N ARG A 11 -10.75 0.56 -13.82
CA ARG A 11 -11.23 1.14 -15.08
C ARG A 11 -12.70 0.84 -15.33
N ARG A 12 -13.15 -0.36 -14.95
CA ARG A 12 -14.53 -0.81 -15.16
C ARG A 12 -15.43 -0.61 -13.94
N GLY A 13 -14.86 -0.25 -12.79
CA GLY A 13 -15.59 -0.17 -11.52
C GLY A 13 -16.17 -1.53 -11.09
N CYS A 14 -15.45 -2.62 -11.38
CA CYS A 14 -15.95 -3.99 -11.15
C CYS A 14 -15.15 -4.70 -10.06
N ILE A 15 -15.86 -5.51 -9.28
CA ILE A 15 -15.28 -6.43 -8.30
C ILE A 15 -15.63 -7.85 -8.70
N GLU A 16 -14.62 -8.69 -8.84
CA GLU A 16 -14.77 -10.12 -9.15
C GLU A 16 -14.14 -10.95 -8.03
N ILE A 17 -14.84 -11.98 -7.57
CA ILE A 17 -14.36 -12.94 -6.57
C ILE A 17 -14.52 -14.34 -7.12
N GLU A 18 -13.41 -15.05 -7.30
CA GLU A 18 -13.39 -16.39 -7.91
C GLU A 18 -12.54 -17.38 -7.12
N PRO A 19 -12.74 -18.70 -7.28
CA PRO A 19 -11.83 -19.70 -6.70
C PRO A 19 -10.41 -19.56 -7.26
N SER A 20 -9.42 -19.39 -6.38
CA SER A 20 -7.99 -19.21 -6.76
C SER A 20 -7.46 -20.36 -7.64
N ARG A 21 -7.90 -21.60 -7.35
CA ARG A 21 -7.50 -22.80 -8.12
C ARG A 21 -7.90 -22.73 -9.60
N ASN A 22 -9.03 -22.09 -9.91
CA ASN A 22 -9.55 -21.97 -11.28
C ASN A 22 -9.16 -20.64 -11.93
N ALA A 23 -8.63 -19.72 -11.13
CA ALA A 23 -8.35 -18.36 -11.54
C ALA A 23 -7.20 -18.33 -12.56
N PRO A 24 -7.42 -17.80 -13.78
CA PRO A 24 -6.40 -17.75 -14.82
C PRO A 24 -5.20 -16.93 -14.34
N ARG A 25 -3.99 -17.31 -14.73
CA ARG A 25 -2.81 -16.54 -14.36
C ARG A 25 -2.91 -15.14 -14.96
N LEU A 26 -2.74 -14.12 -14.13
CA LEU A 26 -2.67 -12.73 -14.57
C LEU A 26 -1.30 -12.50 -15.21
N ARG A 27 -1.20 -12.89 -16.49
CA ARG A 27 -0.03 -12.75 -17.35
C ARG A 27 -0.49 -11.99 -18.58
N GLY A 28 0.07 -10.82 -18.79
CA GLY A 28 -0.32 -9.93 -19.87
C GLY A 28 0.25 -8.54 -19.68
N VAL A 29 0.00 -7.66 -20.63
CA VAL A 29 0.52 -6.29 -20.63
C VAL A 29 0.12 -5.56 -19.35
N GLY A 30 1.11 -4.96 -18.69
CA GLY A 30 0.93 -4.14 -17.50
C GLY A 30 0.73 -4.89 -16.19
N TRP A 31 0.64 -6.23 -16.19
CA TRP A 31 0.51 -7.00 -14.95
C TRP A 31 1.87 -7.21 -14.27
N THR A 32 2.01 -6.74 -13.03
CA THR A 32 3.14 -7.04 -12.15
C THR A 32 2.65 -7.93 -11.02
N THR A 33 3.35 -9.06 -10.79
CA THR A 33 3.05 -9.99 -9.69
C THR A 33 4.06 -9.81 -8.58
N ILE A 34 3.57 -9.52 -7.38
CA ILE A 34 4.39 -9.38 -6.18
C ILE A 34 4.00 -10.50 -5.22
N ARG A 35 4.99 -11.30 -4.85
CA ARG A 35 4.83 -12.26 -3.75
C ARG A 35 4.96 -11.49 -2.44
N GLY A 36 3.96 -11.63 -1.60
CA GLY A 36 3.96 -11.04 -0.27
C GLY A 36 3.72 -12.10 0.78
N GLU A 37 3.82 -11.67 2.02
CA GLU A 37 3.46 -12.50 3.16
C GLU A 37 2.01 -12.21 3.53
N MET A 38 1.15 -13.23 3.41
CA MET A 38 -0.19 -13.19 3.98
C MET A 38 -0.09 -13.33 5.49
N ARG A 39 -0.59 -12.37 6.26
CA ARG A 39 -0.84 -12.58 7.70
C ARG A 39 -2.28 -12.23 8.06
N PHE A 40 -2.74 -12.83 9.15
CA PHE A 40 -4.07 -12.63 9.72
C PHE A 40 -5.24 -12.79 8.72
N GLY A 41 -5.02 -13.53 7.63
CA GLY A 41 -6.06 -14.02 6.71
C GLY A 41 -6.56 -13.05 5.64
N HIS A 42 -6.10 -11.78 5.60
CA HIS A 42 -6.65 -10.80 4.64
C HIS A 42 -5.71 -9.69 4.17
N LEU A 43 -4.59 -9.42 4.83
CA LEU A 43 -3.65 -8.37 4.41
C LEU A 43 -2.36 -8.98 3.86
N ILE A 44 -1.79 -8.32 2.85
CA ILE A 44 -0.52 -8.69 2.23
C ILE A 44 0.53 -7.69 2.64
N VAL A 45 1.64 -8.20 3.19
CA VAL A 45 2.87 -7.42 3.37
C VAL A 45 3.81 -7.69 2.20
N VAL A 46 4.30 -6.63 1.58
CA VAL A 46 5.35 -6.67 0.56
C VAL A 46 6.53 -5.81 0.99
N ARG A 47 7.72 -6.14 0.50
CA ARG A 47 8.91 -5.29 0.69
C ARG A 47 9.00 -4.28 -0.44
N ALA A 48 9.32 -3.04 -0.08
CA ALA A 48 9.47 -1.94 -1.00
C ALA A 48 10.67 -1.06 -0.61
N ARG A 49 11.00 -0.11 -1.49
CA ARG A 49 12.04 0.90 -1.22
C ARG A 49 11.52 2.30 -1.48
N THR A 50 11.87 3.24 -0.60
CA THR A 50 11.62 4.68 -0.78
C THR A 50 12.84 5.44 -0.28
N GLU A 51 13.35 6.42 -1.04
CA GLU A 51 14.50 7.25 -0.62
C GLU A 51 15.76 6.45 -0.18
N ALA A 52 15.95 5.27 -0.78
CA ALA A 52 16.96 4.26 -0.42
C ALA A 52 16.72 3.50 0.91
N LEU A 53 15.64 3.80 1.62
CA LEU A 53 15.15 3.08 2.80
C LEU A 53 14.39 1.83 2.38
N ASN A 54 14.53 0.75 3.14
CA ASN A 54 13.65 -0.41 3.04
C ASN A 54 12.39 -0.11 3.86
N VAL A 55 11.23 -0.40 3.28
CA VAL A 55 9.93 -0.15 3.91
C VAL A 55 9.03 -1.37 3.75
N ASN A 56 8.31 -1.73 4.81
CA ASN A 56 7.22 -2.69 4.74
C ASN A 56 5.99 -1.99 4.16
N VAL A 57 5.34 -2.60 3.18
CA VAL A 57 4.10 -2.07 2.61
C VAL A 57 2.97 -3.07 2.88
N LEU A 58 1.96 -2.64 3.62
CA LEU A 58 0.70 -3.34 3.79
C LEU A 58 -0.25 -2.88 2.69
N ILE A 59 -0.81 -3.81 1.93
CA ILE A 59 -1.85 -3.52 0.95
C ILE A 59 -3.21 -3.72 1.61
N ASP A 60 -3.98 -2.63 1.77
CA ASP A 60 -5.29 -2.64 2.42
C ASP A 60 -6.37 -2.03 1.53
N THR A 61 -7.21 -2.88 0.95
CA THR A 61 -8.35 -2.44 0.13
C THR A 61 -9.55 -1.99 0.96
N GLY A 62 -9.50 -2.10 2.30
CA GLY A 62 -10.55 -1.68 3.23
C GLY A 62 -10.31 -0.29 3.84
N SER A 63 -9.17 0.34 3.55
CA SER A 63 -8.86 1.70 3.99
C SER A 63 -8.99 2.68 2.83
N ASP A 64 -9.68 3.80 3.05
CA ASP A 64 -9.77 4.88 2.05
C ASP A 64 -8.46 5.67 1.92
N THR A 65 -7.63 5.66 2.97
CA THR A 65 -6.40 6.46 3.03
C THR A 65 -5.16 5.66 3.39
N SER A 66 -4.01 6.14 2.92
CA SER A 66 -2.70 5.59 3.24
C SER A 66 -2.17 6.12 4.57
N LEU A 67 -1.53 5.24 5.34
CA LEU A 67 -1.05 5.50 6.70
C LEU A 67 0.44 5.17 6.82
N ALA A 68 1.19 5.96 7.58
CA ALA A 68 2.60 5.72 7.88
C ALA A 68 2.79 5.61 9.40
N ASN A 69 3.63 4.70 9.85
CA ASN A 69 4.01 4.67 11.25
C ASN A 69 5.07 5.75 11.57
N THR A 70 5.25 6.02 12.86
CA THR A 70 6.26 7.00 13.30
C THR A 70 7.69 6.58 12.95
N ALA A 71 7.98 5.28 12.86
CA ALA A 71 9.29 4.78 12.42
C ALA A 71 9.63 5.18 10.97
N LEU A 72 8.66 5.13 10.06
CA LEU A 72 8.82 5.57 8.69
C LEU A 72 9.05 7.08 8.60
N LEU A 73 8.27 7.88 9.34
CA LEU A 73 8.48 9.32 9.44
C LEU A 73 9.91 9.66 9.86
N ARG A 74 10.38 9.05 10.97
CA ARG A 74 11.74 9.25 11.49
C ARG A 74 12.79 8.90 10.44
N ALA A 75 12.67 7.73 9.81
CA ALA A 75 13.64 7.25 8.82
C ALA A 75 13.74 8.18 7.60
N VAL A 76 12.59 8.61 7.08
CA VAL A 76 12.50 9.55 5.95
C VAL A 76 13.11 10.91 6.32
N ASN A 77 12.81 11.44 7.50
CA ASN A 77 13.36 12.72 7.94
C ASN A 77 14.88 12.70 8.12
N VAL A 78 15.41 11.65 8.75
CA VAL A 78 16.86 11.45 8.87
C VAL A 78 17.50 11.44 7.47
N ARG A 79 16.89 10.72 6.53
CA ARG A 79 17.39 10.65 5.15
C ARG A 79 17.36 12.01 4.43
N ARG A 80 16.38 12.86 4.76
CA ARG A 80 16.20 14.22 4.21
C ARG A 80 16.98 15.30 4.94
N GLY A 81 17.72 14.97 6.01
CA GLY A 81 18.40 15.96 6.85
C GLY A 81 17.44 16.85 7.64
N ARG A 82 16.25 16.35 7.96
CA ARG A 82 15.21 17.04 8.76
C ARG A 82 15.19 16.50 10.20
N PRO A 83 14.66 17.25 11.18
CA PRO A 83 14.39 16.73 12.51
C PRO A 83 13.54 15.45 12.44
N PRO A 84 13.82 14.39 13.23
CA PRO A 84 13.12 13.11 13.12
C PRO A 84 11.60 13.21 13.29
N THR A 85 11.13 14.20 14.04
CA THR A 85 9.72 14.47 14.34
C THR A 85 9.03 15.40 13.34
N PHE A 86 9.72 15.86 12.30
CA PHE A 86 9.15 16.79 11.32
C PHE A 86 8.05 16.10 10.51
N ALA A 87 6.80 16.48 10.70
CA ALA A 87 5.69 16.07 9.85
C ALA A 87 5.14 17.26 9.06
N GLU A 88 4.62 16.98 7.87
CA GLU A 88 3.90 17.96 7.07
C GLU A 88 2.45 18.00 7.57
N ARG A 89 1.85 19.18 7.73
CA ARG A 89 0.43 19.26 8.07
C ARG A 89 -0.40 19.01 6.81
N ALA A 90 -1.25 18.00 6.86
CA ALA A 90 -2.24 17.71 5.83
C ALA A 90 -3.66 17.98 6.37
N ILE A 91 -4.62 18.19 5.47
CA ILE A 91 -6.03 18.39 5.82
C ILE A 91 -6.75 17.06 5.57
N SER A 92 -7.36 16.49 6.61
CA SER A 92 -8.16 15.27 6.43
C SER A 92 -9.45 15.57 5.68
N ALA A 93 -9.76 14.79 4.63
CA ALA A 93 -10.98 14.94 3.82
C ALA A 93 -12.26 14.44 4.54
N THR A 94 -12.15 13.86 5.74
CA THR A 94 -13.24 13.25 6.53
C THR A 94 -14.22 14.24 7.17
N GLY A 95 -14.30 15.48 6.66
CA GLY A 95 -15.34 16.45 7.02
C GLY A 95 -15.18 17.19 8.35
N THR A 96 -14.20 16.85 9.20
CA THR A 96 -13.96 17.54 10.48
C THR A 96 -12.82 18.56 10.46
N GLY A 97 -12.17 18.78 9.31
CA GLY A 97 -11.17 19.85 9.16
C GLY A 97 -9.95 19.74 10.07
N ALA A 98 -9.71 18.57 10.68
CA ALA A 98 -8.55 18.36 11.52
C ALA A 98 -7.27 18.36 10.67
N LEU A 99 -6.32 19.21 11.03
CA LEU A 99 -4.96 19.11 10.52
C LEU A 99 -4.32 17.87 11.13
N THR A 100 -3.85 16.97 10.28
CA THR A 100 -3.17 15.74 10.67
C THR A 100 -1.72 15.79 10.21
N ASP A 101 -0.84 15.16 10.97
CA ASP A 101 0.54 14.98 10.58
C ASP A 101 0.62 13.96 9.44
N ALA A 102 1.42 14.27 8.42
CA ALA A 102 1.60 13.44 7.25
C ALA A 102 3.08 13.38 6.83
N VAL A 103 3.40 12.33 6.09
CA VAL A 103 4.65 12.21 5.34
C VAL A 103 4.32 12.05 3.87
N VAL A 104 4.98 12.84 3.03
CA VAL A 104 4.92 12.67 1.58
C VAL A 104 6.09 11.81 1.15
N LEU A 105 5.83 10.66 0.53
CA LEU A 105 6.84 9.77 -0.05
C LEU A 105 6.92 10.02 -1.56
N ARG A 106 8.03 10.59 -2.02
CA ARG A 106 8.17 11.05 -3.42
C ARG A 106 8.15 9.90 -4.42
N HIS A 107 8.85 8.82 -4.09
CA HIS A 107 8.90 7.63 -4.93
C HIS A 107 8.94 6.39 -4.04
N ILE A 108 8.09 5.42 -4.35
CA ILE A 108 8.05 4.09 -3.73
C ILE A 108 8.20 3.07 -4.84
N ARG A 109 9.17 2.16 -4.72
CA ARG A 109 9.35 1.03 -5.63
C ARG A 109 8.94 -0.26 -4.96
N ILE A 110 7.96 -0.95 -5.55
CA ILE A 110 7.46 -2.25 -5.10
C ILE A 110 7.61 -3.25 -6.25
N ALA A 111 8.61 -4.13 -6.17
CA ALA A 111 9.09 -4.87 -7.33
C ALA A 111 9.35 -3.92 -8.51
N ASP A 112 8.69 -4.14 -9.65
CA ASP A 112 8.83 -3.31 -10.86
C ASP A 112 7.82 -2.14 -10.91
N LEU A 113 6.96 -1.99 -9.90
CA LEU A 113 6.02 -0.88 -9.80
C LEU A 113 6.68 0.33 -9.16
N ALA A 114 6.43 1.51 -9.74
CA ALA A 114 6.74 2.79 -9.14
C ALA A 114 5.43 3.50 -8.78
N VAL A 115 5.35 4.00 -7.55
CA VAL A 115 4.28 4.87 -7.07
C VAL A 115 4.91 6.18 -6.64
N GLU A 116 4.30 7.29 -7.04
CA GLU A 116 4.86 8.62 -6.79
C GLU A 116 3.93 9.46 -5.93
N ASN A 117 4.51 10.38 -5.17
CA ASN A 117 3.80 11.39 -4.38
C ASN A 117 2.71 10.81 -3.46
N VAL A 118 3.03 9.72 -2.76
CA VAL A 118 2.13 9.13 -1.77
C VAL A 118 2.10 10.02 -0.54
N VAL A 119 0.91 10.55 -0.22
CA VAL A 119 0.66 11.20 1.07
C VAL A 119 0.18 10.12 2.04
N ALA A 120 0.85 9.99 3.18
CA ALA A 120 0.46 9.04 4.20
C ALA A 120 0.34 9.75 5.56
N TYR A 121 -0.80 9.57 6.22
CA TYR A 121 -1.04 10.15 7.54
C TYR A 121 -0.22 9.40 8.59
N VAL A 122 0.49 10.14 9.43
CA VAL A 122 1.42 9.58 10.40
C VAL A 122 0.70 9.31 11.72
N GLY A 123 0.90 8.10 12.25
CA GLY A 123 0.43 7.75 13.58
C GLY A 123 0.80 6.33 13.98
N ASP A 124 0.76 6.05 15.27
CA ASP A 124 0.94 4.71 15.81
C ASP A 124 -0.40 3.97 15.83
N TYR A 125 -0.96 3.76 14.63
CA TYR A 125 -2.25 3.10 14.45
C TYR A 125 -2.22 1.65 14.96
N HIS A 126 -3.36 1.19 15.49
CA HIS A 126 -3.51 -0.16 16.05
C HIS A 126 -3.10 -1.27 15.06
N ILE A 127 -3.30 -1.06 13.76
CA ILE A 127 -2.88 -2.02 12.73
C ILE A 127 -1.37 -2.27 12.75
N PHE A 128 -0.54 -1.25 12.96
CA PHE A 128 0.91 -1.46 13.05
C PHE A 128 1.31 -2.24 14.31
N ALA A 129 0.60 -2.05 15.41
CA ALA A 129 0.79 -2.81 16.65
C ALA A 129 0.43 -4.29 16.46
N LEU A 130 -0.74 -4.58 15.88
CA LEU A 130 -1.20 -5.93 15.57
C LEU A 130 -0.18 -6.70 14.70
N TRP A 131 0.49 -5.98 13.81
CA TRP A 131 1.47 -6.56 12.87
C TRP A 131 2.90 -6.59 13.40
N ARG A 132 3.14 -6.09 14.62
CA ARG A 132 4.47 -5.93 15.22
C ARG A 132 5.41 -5.10 14.34
N MET A 133 4.85 -4.05 13.76
CA MET A 133 5.49 -3.16 12.79
C MET A 133 5.52 -1.71 13.28
N LEU A 134 5.46 -1.47 14.59
CA LEU A 134 5.60 -0.11 15.14
C LEU A 134 7.03 0.42 15.00
N ASP A 135 8.03 -0.46 15.13
CA ASP A 135 9.45 -0.07 15.19
C ASP A 135 10.20 -0.21 13.85
N GLU A 136 9.58 -0.83 12.85
CA GLU A 136 10.13 -0.95 11.49
C GLU A 136 9.45 0.06 10.55
N PRO A 137 10.17 0.77 9.66
CA PRO A 137 9.54 1.67 8.68
C PRO A 137 8.44 0.95 7.90
N THR A 138 7.18 1.39 8.10
CA THR A 138 6.02 0.68 7.57
C THR A 138 4.98 1.66 7.04
N LEU A 139 4.47 1.35 5.85
CA LEU A 139 3.42 2.07 5.13
C LEU A 139 2.24 1.13 4.94
N LEU A 140 1.04 1.60 5.22
CA LEU A 140 -0.19 0.99 4.74
C LEU A 140 -0.67 1.79 3.53
N LEU A 141 -0.84 1.12 2.39
CA LEU A 141 -1.44 1.69 1.20
C LEU A 141 -2.93 1.44 1.21
N GLY A 142 -3.69 2.53 1.19
CA GLY A 142 -5.14 2.53 1.06
C GLY A 142 -5.59 2.75 -0.38
N MET A 143 -6.91 2.91 -0.53
CA MET A 143 -7.59 3.09 -1.82
C MET A 143 -7.23 4.40 -2.52
N ASP A 144 -6.86 5.45 -1.79
CA ASP A 144 -6.30 6.71 -2.33
C ASP A 144 -5.10 6.50 -3.26
N VAL A 145 -4.29 5.48 -3.00
CA VAL A 145 -3.14 5.10 -3.82
C VAL A 145 -3.45 3.90 -4.71
N ILE A 146 -4.05 2.86 -4.15
CA ILE A 146 -4.29 1.59 -4.85
C ILE A 146 -5.16 1.79 -6.11
N SER A 147 -6.20 2.63 -6.02
CA SER A 147 -7.14 2.87 -7.13
C SER A 147 -6.54 3.63 -8.31
N GLN A 148 -5.31 4.16 -8.18
CA GLN A 148 -4.61 4.82 -9.27
C GLN A 148 -4.10 3.84 -10.33
N ALA A 149 -3.94 2.55 -9.97
CA ALA A 149 -3.68 1.48 -10.90
C ALA A 149 -4.92 1.19 -11.79
N ASP A 150 -4.76 0.40 -12.85
CA ASP A 150 -5.90 -0.01 -13.68
C ASP A 150 -6.68 -1.16 -13.05
N ALA A 151 -5.99 -2.04 -12.33
CA ALA A 151 -6.59 -3.13 -11.58
C ALA A 151 -5.66 -3.61 -10.46
N LEU A 152 -6.26 -4.16 -9.41
CA LEU A 152 -5.59 -4.90 -8.34
C LEU A 152 -6.19 -6.30 -8.28
N ALA A 153 -5.37 -7.33 -8.14
CA ALA A 153 -5.84 -8.64 -7.72
C ALA A 153 -5.08 -9.16 -6.50
N ILE A 154 -5.81 -9.70 -5.54
CA ILE A 154 -5.27 -10.37 -4.37
C ILE A 154 -5.64 -11.85 -4.47
N ASP A 155 -4.65 -12.71 -4.67
CA ASP A 155 -4.82 -14.16 -4.70
C ASP A 155 -4.50 -14.75 -3.31
N TYR A 156 -5.52 -14.85 -2.46
CA TYR A 156 -5.41 -15.38 -1.09
C TYR A 156 -5.04 -16.87 -1.06
N GLY A 157 -5.32 -17.61 -2.13
CA GLY A 157 -4.93 -19.02 -2.24
C GLY A 157 -3.44 -19.20 -2.55
N ARG A 158 -2.81 -18.20 -3.19
CA ARG A 158 -1.40 -18.24 -3.63
C ARG A 158 -0.49 -17.28 -2.87
N GLY A 159 -1.02 -16.40 -2.04
CA GLY A 159 -0.25 -15.40 -1.29
C GLY A 159 0.44 -14.39 -2.20
N SER A 160 -0.26 -13.92 -3.23
CA SER A 160 0.28 -12.94 -4.19
C SER A 160 -0.67 -11.79 -4.43
N VAL A 161 -0.09 -10.62 -4.61
CA VAL A 161 -0.78 -9.43 -5.09
C VAL A 161 -0.34 -9.14 -6.52
N HIS A 162 -1.28 -8.69 -7.35
CA HIS A 162 -1.05 -8.36 -8.74
C HIS A 162 -1.57 -6.97 -8.99
N PHE A 163 -0.77 -6.11 -9.60
CA PHE A 163 -1.24 -4.81 -10.07
C PHE A 163 -1.20 -4.80 -11.59
N ARG A 164 -2.21 -4.19 -12.21
CA ARG A 164 -2.19 -3.84 -13.62
C ARG A 164 -1.97 -2.34 -13.75
N VAL A 165 -0.89 -1.95 -14.43
CA VAL A 165 -0.64 -0.56 -14.83
C VAL A 165 -0.25 -0.57 -16.30
N ILE A 166 -1.14 -0.04 -17.12
CA ILE A 166 -0.96 0.20 -18.55
C ILE A 166 -0.71 1.69 -18.64
N GLY A 167 0.55 2.05 -18.91
CA GLY A 167 1.05 3.44 -18.88
C GLY A 167 -0.01 4.44 -19.37
N ARG A 168 -0.37 5.37 -18.50
CA ARG A 168 -1.18 6.53 -18.91
C ARG A 168 -0.33 7.29 -19.92
N ARG A 169 -0.85 7.42 -21.15
CA ARG A 169 -0.39 8.46 -22.07
C ARG A 169 -0.79 9.81 -21.51
#